data_AF-A0A1F3NMF5-F1
#
_entry.id   AF-A0A1F3NMF5-F1
#
_cell.length_a   1.000
_cell.length_b   1.000
_cell.length_c   1.000
_cell.angle_alpha   90.00
_cell.angle_beta   90.00
_cell.angle_gamma   90.00
#
_symmetry.space_group_name_H-M   'P 1'
#
loop_
_entity.id
_entity.type
_entity.pdbx_description
1 polymer ?
#
loop_
_entity_poly.entity_id
_entity_poly.type
_entity_poly.pdbx_seq_one_letter_code
_entity_poly.pdbx_strand_id
1 'polypeptide(L)'
;MLCLLIGALVWIFIGQREGLLSVAIFFVLYAVFSFWVFLRTRNLSYLAGSLYQLLIGLFTVSRPRYPLFQSFNLQVSQIIVVCLLASTIWLLYLFFTKRAKWKGREVFELASISTEPQSDGFTERPRPAGSTSYTKDELIGLAAFLSRNLVAMPYYEDNRVVFVPVKMDDEFNYLFNPEKFRQNRSWIAFDYQGNVTVNISHKDYLDYKEELSFDQLCENLGKLFIHFMEYYRKGEADRIIYKLNELGLGLAS
;
A
#
# COMPACT_ATOMS: atom_id res chain seq x y z
N MET A 1 10.66 -17.28 -0.63
CA MET A 1 11.13 -18.64 -0.23
C MET A 1 10.97 -19.65 -1.37
N LEU A 2 9.81 -19.71 -2.04
CA LEU A 2 9.55 -20.63 -3.16
C LEU A 2 10.58 -20.53 -4.31
N CYS A 3 10.97 -19.32 -4.73
CA CYS A 3 11.95 -19.11 -5.80
C CYS A 3 13.33 -19.70 -5.48
N LEU A 4 13.77 -19.65 -4.22
CA LEU A 4 15.04 -20.21 -3.79
C LEU A 4 14.98 -21.74 -3.75
N LEU A 5 13.84 -22.32 -3.36
CA LEU A 5 13.62 -23.77 -3.41
C LEU A 5 13.64 -24.29 -4.84
N ILE A 6 12.93 -23.64 -5.77
CA ILE A 6 12.95 -24.00 -7.19
C ILE A 6 14.38 -23.88 -7.73
N GLY A 7 15.09 -22.79 -7.41
CA GLY A 7 16.47 -22.61 -7.83
C GLY A 7 17.42 -23.68 -7.27
N ALA A 8 17.23 -24.10 -6.01
CA ALA A 8 18.00 -25.18 -5.40
C ALA A 8 17.73 -26.53 -6.09
N LEU A 9 16.48 -26.83 -6.44
CA LEU A 9 16.13 -28.03 -7.18
C LEU A 9 16.79 -28.04 -8.57
N VAL A 10 16.70 -26.93 -9.31
CA VAL A 10 17.35 -26.80 -10.63
C VAL A 10 18.86 -26.93 -10.50
N TRP A 11 19.47 -26.37 -9.45
CA TRP A 11 20.89 -26.58 -9.17
C TRP A 11 21.22 -28.07 -9.03
N ILE A 12 20.50 -28.78 -8.16
CA ILE A 12 20.78 -30.19 -7.84
C ILE A 12 20.63 -31.10 -9.06
N PHE A 13 19.57 -30.90 -9.86
CA PHE A 13 19.24 -31.84 -10.94
C PHE A 13 19.81 -31.47 -12.31
N ILE A 14 20.06 -30.19 -12.58
CA ILE A 14 20.49 -29.70 -13.91
C ILE A 14 21.90 -29.10 -13.82
N GLY A 15 22.17 -28.32 -12.77
CA GLY A 15 23.49 -27.79 -12.49
C GLY A 15 23.44 -26.36 -11.95
N GLN A 16 24.55 -25.95 -11.32
CA GLN A 16 24.68 -24.66 -10.64
C GLN A 16 24.32 -23.46 -11.52
N ARG A 17 24.73 -23.49 -12.79
CA ARG A 17 24.48 -22.40 -13.74
C ARG A 17 22.99 -22.23 -14.01
N GLU A 18 22.26 -23.30 -14.27
CA GLU A 18 20.82 -23.20 -14.53
C GLU A 18 20.06 -22.84 -13.24
N GLY A 19 20.54 -23.33 -12.09
CA GLY A 19 20.00 -22.95 -10.77
C GLY A 19 20.07 -21.44 -10.54
N LEU A 20 21.24 -20.82 -10.74
CA LEU A 20 21.41 -19.38 -10.59
C LEU A 20 20.59 -18.57 -11.61
N LEU A 21 20.48 -19.05 -12.85
CA LEU A 21 19.68 -18.40 -13.88
C LEU A 21 18.19 -18.39 -13.50
N SER A 22 17.68 -19.51 -12.98
CA SER A 22 16.28 -19.60 -12.53
C SER A 22 15.98 -18.61 -11.41
N VAL A 23 16.89 -18.49 -10.42
CA VAL A 23 16.77 -17.50 -9.34
C VAL A 23 16.76 -16.08 -9.90
N ALA A 24 17.66 -15.77 -10.84
CA ALA A 24 17.73 -14.46 -11.47
C ALA A 24 16.42 -14.08 -12.17
N ILE A 25 15.83 -15.01 -12.93
CA ILE A 25 14.56 -14.81 -13.63
C ILE A 25 13.46 -14.47 -12.63
N PHE A 26 13.34 -15.20 -11.52
CA PHE A 26 12.36 -14.88 -10.49
C PHE A 26 12.56 -13.49 -9.88
N PHE A 27 13.80 -13.08 -9.61
CA PHE A 27 14.08 -11.74 -9.09
C PHE A 27 13.73 -10.64 -10.09
N VAL A 28 13.96 -10.86 -11.39
CA VAL A 28 13.51 -9.91 -12.44
C VAL A 28 11.98 -9.86 -12.52
N LEU A 29 11.29 -11.00 -12.44
CA LEU A 29 9.82 -11.03 -12.41
C LEU A 29 9.25 -10.29 -11.19
N TYR A 30 9.85 -10.49 -10.00
CA TYR A 30 9.47 -9.73 -8.82
C TYR A 30 9.76 -8.24 -8.98
N ALA A 31 10.88 -7.86 -9.60
CA ALA A 31 11.20 -6.47 -9.86
C ALA A 31 10.16 -5.80 -10.75
N VAL A 32 9.73 -6.48 -11.82
CA VAL A 32 8.66 -6.01 -12.72
C VAL A 32 7.34 -5.88 -11.96
N PHE A 33 6.98 -6.88 -11.15
CA PHE A 33 5.76 -6.83 -10.33
C PHE A 33 5.80 -5.65 -9.36
N SER A 34 6.88 -5.48 -8.59
CA SER A 34 7.04 -4.34 -7.67
C SER A 34 7.00 -3.00 -8.40
N PHE A 35 7.58 -2.90 -9.59
CA PHE A 35 7.52 -1.68 -10.40
C PHE A 35 6.09 -1.38 -10.86
N TRP A 36 5.34 -2.40 -11.28
CA TRP A 36 3.94 -2.24 -11.64
C TRP A 36 3.09 -1.75 -10.44
N VAL A 37 3.34 -2.27 -9.23
CA VAL A 37 2.71 -1.77 -8.00
C VAL A 37 3.11 -0.31 -7.72
N PHE A 38 4.36 0.06 -7.97
CA PHE A 38 4.81 1.46 -7.88
C PHE A 38 4.05 2.38 -8.85
N LEU A 39 3.85 1.98 -10.10
CA LEU A 39 3.12 2.80 -11.07
C LEU A 39 1.68 3.09 -10.60
N ARG A 40 1.08 2.13 -9.91
CA ARG A 40 -0.29 2.23 -9.41
C ARG A 40 -0.43 3.01 -8.11
N THR A 41 0.47 2.81 -7.15
CA THR A 41 0.39 3.44 -5.82
C THR A 41 1.18 4.74 -5.74
N ARG A 42 2.21 4.90 -6.58
CA ARG A 42 3.25 5.92 -6.51
C ARG A 42 4.03 5.94 -5.19
N ASN A 43 4.00 4.84 -4.43
CA ASN A 43 4.75 4.70 -3.19
C ASN A 43 6.20 4.29 -3.46
N LEU A 44 7.15 5.07 -2.95
CA LEU A 44 8.60 4.89 -3.21
C LEU A 44 9.16 3.56 -2.70
N SER A 45 8.51 2.90 -1.75
CA SER A 45 8.99 1.62 -1.21
C SER A 45 8.92 0.51 -2.24
N TYR A 46 7.91 0.53 -3.11
CA TYR A 46 7.82 -0.41 -4.24
C TYR A 46 8.87 -0.13 -5.32
N LEU A 47 9.23 1.14 -5.53
CA LEU A 47 10.31 1.49 -6.45
C LEU A 47 11.67 1.02 -5.92
N ALA A 48 11.95 1.27 -4.64
CA ALA A 48 13.16 0.80 -3.97
C ALA A 48 13.23 -0.74 -3.98
N GLY A 49 12.10 -1.42 -3.71
CA GLY A 49 11.99 -2.88 -3.76
C GLY A 49 12.25 -3.44 -5.15
N SER A 50 11.66 -2.82 -6.17
CA SER A 50 11.89 -3.18 -7.58
C SER A 50 13.36 -3.06 -7.97
N LEU A 51 14.00 -1.94 -7.65
CA LEU A 51 15.41 -1.70 -7.96
C LEU A 51 16.31 -2.72 -7.26
N TYR A 52 16.08 -2.98 -5.98
CA TYR A 52 16.83 -3.99 -5.23
C TYR A 52 16.69 -5.39 -5.83
N GLN A 53 15.46 -5.81 -6.15
CA GLN A 53 15.19 -7.11 -6.76
C GLN A 53 15.87 -7.24 -8.14
N LEU A 54 15.81 -6.19 -8.96
CA LEU A 54 16.49 -6.15 -10.25
C LEU A 54 18.00 -6.29 -10.09
N LEU A 55 18.60 -5.56 -9.16
CA LEU A 55 20.04 -5.60 -8.88
C LEU A 55 20.49 -6.98 -8.37
N ILE A 56 19.69 -7.67 -7.56
CA ILE A 56 19.95 -9.07 -7.19
C ILE A 56 19.93 -9.97 -8.42
N GLY A 57 18.90 -9.85 -9.27
CA GLY A 57 18.79 -10.63 -10.50
C GLY A 57 20.03 -10.45 -11.39
N LEU A 58 20.43 -9.20 -11.61
CA LEU A 58 21.63 -8.86 -12.39
C LEU A 58 22.92 -9.40 -11.73
N PHE A 59 23.06 -9.27 -10.42
CA PHE A 59 24.21 -9.80 -9.69
C PHE A 59 24.33 -11.33 -9.81
N THR A 60 23.20 -12.05 -9.77
CA THR A 60 23.19 -13.52 -9.87
C THR A 60 23.63 -14.01 -11.25
N VAL A 61 23.39 -13.26 -12.33
CA VAL A 61 23.84 -13.60 -13.69
C VAL A 61 25.22 -13.03 -14.05
N SER A 62 25.76 -12.10 -13.27
CA SER A 62 27.03 -11.44 -13.60
C SER A 62 28.27 -12.29 -13.29
N ARG A 63 28.15 -13.32 -12.45
CA ARG A 63 29.27 -14.22 -12.09
C ARG A 63 29.43 -15.43 -13.01
N PRO A 64 28.37 -16.17 -13.38
CA PRO A 64 28.51 -17.30 -14.29
C PRO A 64 28.65 -16.80 -15.73
N ARG A 65 29.52 -17.43 -16.53
CA ARG A 65 29.64 -17.12 -17.97
C ARG A 65 28.45 -17.68 -18.74
N TYR A 66 27.44 -16.84 -18.98
CA TYR A 66 26.39 -17.11 -19.95
C TYR A 66 26.73 -16.47 -21.30
N PRO A 67 26.48 -17.14 -22.44
CA PRO A 67 26.74 -16.56 -23.77
C PRO A 67 25.88 -15.31 -24.03
N LEU A 68 24.67 -15.24 -23.46
CA LEU A 68 23.80 -14.06 -23.52
C LEU A 68 24.33 -12.83 -22.76
N PHE A 69 25.27 -13.04 -21.82
CA PHE A 69 25.73 -12.00 -20.89
C PHE A 69 27.26 -11.90 -20.84
N GLN A 70 27.94 -12.13 -21.98
CA GLN A 70 29.40 -12.04 -22.10
C GLN A 70 29.98 -10.67 -21.72
N SER A 71 29.15 -9.62 -21.71
CA SER A 71 29.54 -8.23 -21.44
C SER A 71 29.76 -7.91 -19.95
N PHE A 72 29.37 -8.78 -19.02
CA PHE A 72 29.63 -8.55 -17.58
C PHE A 72 31.11 -8.74 -17.27
N ASN A 73 31.85 -7.64 -17.25
CA ASN A 73 33.20 -7.62 -16.73
C ASN A 73 33.20 -7.43 -15.20
N LEU A 74 34.39 -7.52 -14.59
CA LEU A 74 34.57 -7.36 -13.14
C LEU A 74 34.08 -5.99 -12.65
N GLN A 75 34.32 -4.93 -13.42
CA GLN A 75 33.95 -3.56 -13.06
C GLN A 75 32.43 -3.37 -13.00
N VAL A 76 31.69 -3.88 -13.98
CA VAL A 76 30.22 -3.83 -13.99
C VAL A 76 29.66 -4.59 -12.79
N SER A 77 30.21 -5.77 -12.46
CA SER A 77 29.80 -6.52 -11.27
C SER A 77 30.04 -5.75 -9.98
N GLN A 78 31.15 -5.02 -9.86
CA GLN A 78 31.44 -4.17 -8.69
C GLN A 78 30.45 -3.00 -8.58
N ILE A 79 30.11 -2.35 -9.70
CA ILE A 79 29.10 -1.28 -9.72
C ILE A 79 27.74 -1.81 -9.27
N ILE A 80 27.33 -3.00 -9.73
CA ILE A 80 26.07 -3.63 -9.30
C ILE A 80 26.07 -3.84 -7.78
N VAL A 81 27.19 -4.32 -7.19
CA VAL A 81 27.29 -4.52 -5.75
C VAL A 81 27.16 -3.20 -4.99
N VAL A 82 27.82 -2.13 -5.44
CA VAL A 82 27.70 -0.80 -4.81
C VAL A 82 26.24 -0.31 -4.86
N CYS A 83 25.59 -0.43 -6.02
CA CYS A 83 24.18 -0.07 -6.18
C CYS A 83 23.27 -0.93 -5.29
N LEU A 84 23.57 -2.23 -5.17
CA LEU A 84 22.82 -3.15 -4.32
C LEU A 84 22.90 -2.73 -2.84
N LEU A 85 24.10 -2.40 -2.36
CA LEU A 85 24.29 -1.90 -0.98
C LEU A 85 23.52 -0.60 -0.75
N ALA A 86 23.62 0.37 -1.67
CA ALA A 86 22.88 1.62 -1.59
C ALA A 86 21.35 1.39 -1.56
N SER A 87 20.84 0.52 -2.43
CA SER A 87 19.41 0.16 -2.47
C SER A 87 18.96 -0.58 -1.20
N THR A 88 19.84 -1.37 -0.57
CA THR A 88 19.57 -2.05 0.71
C THR A 88 19.39 -1.03 1.83
N ILE A 89 20.29 -0.05 1.94
CA ILE A 89 20.18 1.04 2.93
C ILE A 89 18.87 1.82 2.73
N TRP A 90 18.53 2.12 1.47
CA TRP A 90 17.28 2.81 1.16
C TRP A 90 16.04 2.00 1.57
N LEU A 91 16.02 0.69 1.29
CA LEU A 91 14.93 -0.19 1.72
C LEU A 91 14.82 -0.28 3.24
N LEU A 92 15.94 -0.43 3.96
CA LEU A 92 15.93 -0.45 5.42
C LEU A 92 15.36 0.84 5.99
N TYR A 93 15.76 1.99 5.46
CA TYR A 93 15.18 3.28 5.86
C TYR A 93 13.65 3.31 5.67
N LEU A 94 13.14 2.88 4.51
CA LEU A 94 11.70 2.87 4.22
C LEU A 94 10.94 1.86 5.08
N PHE A 95 11.57 0.73 5.42
CA PHE A 95 11.02 -0.28 6.30
C PHE A 95 10.88 0.25 7.73
N PHE A 96 11.94 0.79 8.31
CA PHE A 96 11.93 1.32 9.69
C PHE A 96 11.04 2.55 9.84
N THR A 97 10.88 3.36 8.79
CA THR A 97 9.95 4.50 8.79
C THR A 97 8.50 4.11 8.47
N LYS A 98 8.18 2.80 8.40
CA LYS A 98 6.85 2.26 8.07
C LYS A 98 6.24 2.84 6.79
N ARG A 99 7.08 3.27 5.83
CA ARG A 99 6.65 3.86 4.55
C ARG A 99 6.14 2.82 3.55
N ALA A 100 6.48 1.54 3.77
CA ALA A 100 6.01 0.41 2.97
C ALA A 100 4.70 -0.21 3.51
N LYS A 101 4.24 0.21 4.69
CA LYS A 101 3.08 -0.38 5.36
C LYS A 101 1.76 0.19 4.83
N TRP A 102 0.83 -0.69 4.48
CA TRP A 102 -0.58 -0.36 4.23
C TRP A 102 -1.29 0.00 5.54
N LYS A 103 -1.95 1.16 5.57
CA LYS A 103 -2.48 1.78 6.80
C LYS A 103 -4.00 1.70 6.92
N GLY A 104 -4.64 0.81 6.16
CA GLY A 104 -6.10 0.69 6.20
C GLY A 104 -6.62 0.29 7.57
N ARG A 105 -5.88 -0.53 8.33
CA ARG A 105 -6.28 -0.90 9.70
C ARG A 105 -6.20 0.30 10.64
N GLU A 106 -5.10 1.04 10.61
CA GLU A 106 -4.88 2.25 11.40
C GLU A 106 -5.98 3.30 11.18
N VAL A 107 -6.53 3.38 9.97
CA VAL A 107 -7.66 4.26 9.66
C VAL A 107 -8.91 3.88 10.48
N PHE A 108 -9.25 2.58 10.56
CA PHE A 108 -10.40 2.14 11.35
C PHE A 108 -10.15 2.25 12.85
N GLU A 109 -8.96 1.88 13.32
CA GLU A 109 -8.57 1.98 14.73
C GLU A 109 -8.57 3.44 15.20
N LEU A 110 -8.07 4.37 14.38
CA LEU A 110 -8.13 5.79 14.69
C LEU A 110 -9.57 6.33 14.71
N ALA A 111 -10.45 5.74 13.90
CA ALA A 111 -11.89 6.04 13.91
C ALA A 111 -12.61 5.40 15.11
N SER A 112 -12.10 4.31 15.69
CA SER A 112 -12.75 3.64 16.84
C SER A 112 -12.44 4.29 18.18
N ILE A 113 -11.28 4.95 18.33
CA ILE A 113 -10.84 5.61 19.57
C ILE A 113 -11.79 6.72 20.05
N SER A 114 -12.63 7.27 19.18
CA SER A 114 -13.49 8.40 19.51
C SER A 114 -14.93 7.94 19.79
N THR A 115 -15.38 8.05 21.06
CA THR A 115 -16.77 8.11 21.58
C THR A 115 -17.34 6.93 22.38
N GLU A 116 -18.28 7.27 23.28
CA GLU A 116 -19.05 6.40 24.17
C GLU A 116 -20.09 5.54 23.42
N PRO A 117 -20.40 4.31 23.87
CA PRO A 117 -21.23 3.36 23.12
C PRO A 117 -22.68 3.83 22.93
N GLN A 118 -23.20 3.68 21.71
CA GLN A 118 -24.61 3.91 21.34
C GLN A 118 -25.25 2.60 20.86
N SER A 119 -26.58 2.49 20.90
CA SER A 119 -27.31 1.25 20.59
C SER A 119 -27.13 0.76 19.15
N ASP A 120 -26.95 -0.55 18.99
CA ASP A 120 -26.66 -1.23 17.72
C ASP A 120 -27.79 -1.19 16.67
N GLY A 121 -27.39 -0.95 15.42
CA GLY A 121 -28.23 -1.04 14.23
C GLY A 121 -27.42 -1.04 12.94
N PHE A 122 -26.89 -2.20 12.53
CA PHE A 122 -26.16 -2.33 11.27
C PHE A 122 -27.07 -2.19 10.05
N THR A 123 -26.66 -1.40 9.05
CA THR A 123 -27.28 -1.37 7.71
C THR A 123 -26.23 -1.21 6.63
N GLU A 124 -26.26 -1.98 5.54
CA GLU A 124 -25.27 -1.84 4.43
C GLU A 124 -25.44 -0.55 3.58
N ARG A 125 -26.30 0.39 4.00
CA ARG A 125 -26.57 1.60 3.23
C ARG A 125 -25.53 2.68 3.54
N PRO A 126 -24.98 3.38 2.53
CA PRO A 126 -24.09 4.50 2.77
C PRO A 126 -24.75 5.61 3.61
N ARG A 127 -24.00 6.19 4.55
CA ARG A 127 -24.45 7.23 5.47
C ARG A 127 -23.77 8.58 5.18
N PRO A 128 -24.49 9.70 5.20
CA PRO A 128 -23.87 11.02 5.19
C PRO A 128 -23.10 11.22 6.50
N ALA A 129 -21.86 11.68 6.42
CA ALA A 129 -20.96 11.82 7.59
C ALA A 129 -20.44 13.27 7.78
N GLY A 130 -21.07 14.23 7.10
CA GLY A 130 -20.76 15.66 7.20
C GLY A 130 -20.46 16.31 5.86
N SER A 131 -20.06 17.58 5.91
CA SER A 131 -19.66 18.37 4.75
C SER A 131 -18.45 19.23 5.08
N THR A 132 -17.58 19.48 4.11
CA THR A 132 -16.44 20.40 4.24
C THR A 132 -16.16 21.11 2.92
N SER A 133 -15.66 22.34 2.98
CA SER A 133 -15.38 23.14 1.78
C SER A 133 -14.00 22.81 1.23
N TYR A 134 -13.91 22.48 -0.05
CA TYR A 134 -12.65 22.29 -0.77
C TYR A 134 -12.83 22.47 -2.27
N THR A 135 -11.73 22.68 -2.96
CA THR A 135 -11.67 22.64 -4.42
C THR A 135 -11.44 21.22 -4.91
N LYS A 136 -11.80 20.98 -6.18
CA LYS A 136 -11.54 19.70 -6.85
C LYS A 136 -10.04 19.35 -6.87
N ASP A 137 -9.18 20.34 -7.08
CA ASP A 137 -7.73 20.14 -7.12
C ASP A 137 -7.15 19.76 -5.75
N GLU A 138 -7.63 20.38 -4.67
CA GLU A 138 -7.25 19.98 -3.30
C GLU A 138 -7.69 18.52 -3.02
N LEU A 139 -8.88 18.11 -3.47
CA LEU A 139 -9.37 16.73 -3.29
C LEU A 139 -8.52 15.71 -4.07
N ILE A 140 -8.16 16.02 -5.32
CA ILE A 140 -7.25 15.18 -6.13
C ILE A 140 -5.86 15.13 -5.49
N GLY A 141 -5.39 16.26 -4.94
CA GLY A 141 -4.14 16.36 -4.20
C GLY A 141 -4.12 15.47 -2.95
N LEU A 142 -5.20 15.51 -2.15
CA LEU A 142 -5.39 14.60 -1.02
C LEU A 142 -5.40 13.14 -1.49
N ALA A 143 -6.09 12.83 -2.58
CA ALA A 143 -6.17 11.47 -3.11
C ALA A 143 -4.79 10.92 -3.51
N ALA A 144 -3.99 11.72 -4.20
CA ALA A 144 -2.61 11.37 -4.50
C ALA A 144 -1.77 11.20 -3.22
N PHE A 145 -1.98 12.06 -2.22
CA PHE A 145 -1.30 11.97 -0.93
C PHE A 145 -1.64 10.69 -0.15
N LEU A 146 -2.92 10.31 -0.09
CA LEU A 146 -3.35 9.10 0.63
C LEU A 146 -2.88 7.84 -0.10
N SER A 147 -2.94 7.83 -1.44
CA SER A 147 -2.46 6.71 -2.26
C SER A 147 -0.96 6.45 -2.10
N ARG A 148 -0.14 7.50 -2.26
CA ARG A 148 1.34 7.37 -2.18
C ARG A 148 1.81 6.93 -0.80
N ASN A 149 1.03 7.18 0.24
CA ASN A 149 1.33 6.78 1.61
C ASN A 149 0.62 5.49 2.06
N LEU A 150 -0.06 4.80 1.13
CA LEU A 150 -0.78 3.54 1.35
C LEU A 150 -1.86 3.65 2.45
N VAL A 151 -2.51 4.80 2.56
CA VAL A 151 -3.59 5.05 3.54
C VAL A 151 -4.93 4.59 2.97
N ALA A 152 -5.29 5.12 1.80
CA ALA A 152 -6.51 4.75 1.10
C ALA A 152 -6.32 4.91 -0.41
N MET A 153 -6.91 3.99 -1.17
CA MET A 153 -6.82 3.95 -2.63
C MET A 153 -7.98 4.72 -3.26
N PRO A 154 -7.71 5.72 -4.11
CA PRO A 154 -8.74 6.54 -4.71
C PRO A 154 -9.34 5.88 -5.95
N TYR A 155 -10.65 6.02 -6.11
CA TYR A 155 -11.43 5.75 -7.30
C TYR A 155 -12.07 7.06 -7.74
N TYR A 156 -11.72 7.51 -8.94
CA TYR A 156 -12.23 8.75 -9.50
C TYR A 156 -13.54 8.45 -10.24
N GLU A 157 -14.61 9.10 -9.82
CA GLU A 157 -15.91 9.06 -10.49
C GLU A 157 -16.27 10.45 -11.01
N ASP A 158 -17.32 10.54 -11.83
CA ASP A 158 -17.69 11.79 -12.51
C ASP A 158 -17.95 12.96 -11.57
N ASN A 159 -18.51 12.68 -10.38
CA ASN A 159 -18.94 13.70 -9.42
C ASN A 159 -18.26 13.61 -8.04
N ARG A 160 -17.39 12.63 -7.83
CA ARG A 160 -16.80 12.35 -6.50
C ARG A 160 -15.50 11.56 -6.58
N VAL A 161 -14.75 11.57 -5.49
CA VAL A 161 -13.60 10.68 -5.28
C VAL A 161 -13.93 9.73 -4.14
N VAL A 162 -13.74 8.43 -4.38
CA VAL A 162 -14.02 7.38 -3.39
C VAL A 162 -12.71 6.80 -2.88
N PHE A 163 -12.47 6.91 -1.58
CA PHE A 163 -11.33 6.40 -0.86
C PHE A 163 -11.65 5.04 -0.26
N VAL A 164 -10.85 4.03 -0.61
CA VAL A 164 -10.95 2.68 -0.05
C VAL A 164 -9.72 2.42 0.82
N PRO A 165 -9.83 2.40 2.15
CA PRO A 165 -8.75 1.95 3.03
C PRO A 165 -8.40 0.49 2.73
N VAL A 166 -7.13 0.20 2.49
CA VAL A 166 -6.65 -1.16 2.22
C VAL A 166 -5.84 -1.64 3.41
N LYS A 167 -6.32 -2.69 4.07
CA LYS A 167 -5.63 -3.35 5.20
C LYS A 167 -4.44 -4.16 4.66
N MET A 168 -3.42 -4.30 5.50
CA MET A 168 -2.37 -5.31 5.27
C MET A 168 -3.04 -6.69 5.16
N ASP A 169 -2.51 -7.57 4.30
CA ASP A 169 -3.03 -8.89 3.89
C ASP A 169 -4.15 -8.86 2.83
N ASP A 170 -4.79 -7.71 2.61
CA ASP A 170 -5.82 -7.51 1.59
C ASP A 170 -5.27 -6.78 0.33
N GLU A 171 -4.00 -6.36 0.34
CA GLU A 171 -3.42 -5.55 -0.73
C GLU A 171 -3.38 -6.27 -2.07
N PHE A 172 -3.10 -7.57 -2.10
CA PHE A 172 -3.09 -8.33 -3.35
C PHE A 172 -4.47 -8.42 -3.98
N ASN A 173 -5.53 -8.52 -3.17
CA ASN A 173 -6.92 -8.50 -3.67
C ASN A 173 -7.21 -7.16 -4.36
N TYR A 174 -6.80 -6.06 -3.74
CA TYR A 174 -6.90 -4.74 -4.36
C TYR A 174 -6.07 -4.65 -5.64
N LEU A 175 -4.81 -5.08 -5.61
CA LEU A 175 -3.90 -4.99 -6.75
C LEU A 175 -4.42 -5.78 -7.96
N PHE A 176 -4.86 -7.02 -7.79
CA PHE A 176 -5.32 -7.81 -8.92
C PHE A 176 -6.73 -7.46 -9.39
N ASN A 177 -7.64 -7.04 -8.48
CA ASN A 177 -9.05 -6.79 -8.83
C ASN A 177 -9.64 -5.54 -8.12
N PRO A 178 -9.22 -4.31 -8.48
CA PRO A 178 -9.67 -3.08 -7.82
C PRO A 178 -11.19 -2.91 -7.76
N GLU A 179 -11.89 -3.09 -8.87
CA GLU A 179 -13.34 -2.84 -8.92
C GLU A 179 -14.11 -3.79 -7.98
N LYS A 180 -13.79 -5.08 -8.04
CA LYS A 180 -14.38 -6.09 -7.16
C LYS A 180 -13.98 -5.87 -5.70
N PHE A 181 -12.75 -5.42 -5.46
CA PHE A 181 -12.28 -5.09 -4.12
C PHE A 181 -13.14 -3.98 -3.50
N ARG A 182 -13.38 -2.90 -4.25
CA ARG A 182 -14.21 -1.78 -3.79
C ARG A 182 -15.64 -2.19 -3.46
N GLN A 183 -16.26 -3.05 -4.25
CA GLN A 183 -17.66 -3.49 -4.02
C GLN A 183 -17.86 -4.19 -2.67
N ASN A 184 -16.82 -4.84 -2.14
CA ASN A 184 -16.89 -5.69 -0.95
C ASN A 184 -16.11 -5.13 0.24
N ARG A 185 -15.80 -3.83 0.23
CA ARG A 185 -14.97 -3.16 1.24
C ARG A 185 -15.57 -1.82 1.64
N SER A 186 -15.18 -1.35 2.82
CA SER A 186 -15.59 -0.03 3.28
C SER A 186 -14.96 1.07 2.43
N TRP A 187 -15.67 2.18 2.29
CA TRP A 187 -15.21 3.31 1.52
C TRP A 187 -15.75 4.64 2.06
N ILE A 188 -15.03 5.71 1.75
CA ILE A 188 -15.38 7.09 2.08
C ILE A 188 -15.40 7.87 0.78
N ALA A 189 -16.50 8.54 0.46
CA ALA A 189 -16.67 9.32 -0.76
C ALA A 189 -16.79 10.81 -0.46
N PHE A 190 -16.03 11.61 -1.20
CA PHE A 190 -16.05 13.07 -1.19
C PHE A 190 -16.59 13.53 -2.54
N ASP A 191 -17.78 14.16 -2.56
CA ASP A 191 -18.32 14.72 -3.79
C ASP A 191 -17.73 16.10 -4.10
N TYR A 192 -17.87 16.57 -5.34
CA TYR A 192 -17.34 17.88 -5.72
C TYR A 192 -18.11 19.06 -5.13
N GLN A 193 -19.19 18.81 -4.39
CA GLN A 193 -19.99 19.80 -3.67
C GLN A 193 -19.59 19.92 -2.20
N GLY A 194 -18.72 19.05 -1.69
CA GLY A 194 -18.22 19.08 -0.31
C GLY A 194 -18.86 18.05 0.63
N ASN A 195 -19.83 17.25 0.17
CA ASN A 195 -20.48 16.24 1.01
C ASN A 195 -19.60 14.99 1.15
N VAL A 196 -19.65 14.41 2.35
CA VAL A 196 -18.92 13.19 2.67
C VAL A 196 -19.91 12.07 2.97
N THR A 197 -19.73 10.94 2.28
CA THR A 197 -20.55 9.73 2.48
C THR A 197 -19.64 8.57 2.86
N VAL A 198 -20.06 7.76 3.83
CA VAL A 198 -19.32 6.60 4.31
C VAL A 198 -20.14 5.34 4.09
N ASN A 199 -19.48 4.26 3.68
CA ASN A 199 -20.03 2.92 3.63
C ASN A 199 -19.09 1.98 4.35
N ILE A 200 -19.61 1.17 5.26
CA ILE A 200 -18.82 0.17 5.97
C ILE A 200 -19.29 -1.21 5.56
N SER A 201 -18.35 -2.04 5.11
CA SER A 201 -18.67 -3.41 4.74
C SER A 201 -18.98 -4.24 5.99
N HIS A 202 -19.85 -5.24 5.86
CA HIS A 202 -20.14 -6.15 6.97
C HIS A 202 -18.86 -6.79 7.53
N LYS A 203 -17.90 -7.16 6.66
CA LYS A 203 -16.59 -7.70 7.06
C LYS A 203 -15.85 -6.74 8.00
N ASP A 204 -15.75 -5.46 7.62
CA ASP A 204 -15.00 -4.48 8.42
C ASP A 204 -15.76 -4.09 9.70
N TYR A 205 -17.09 -4.08 9.68
CA TYR A 205 -17.89 -3.78 10.88
C TYR A 205 -17.74 -4.85 11.96
N LEU A 206 -17.66 -6.14 11.59
CA LEU A 206 -17.49 -7.23 12.55
C LEU A 206 -16.24 -7.08 13.42
N ASP A 207 -15.18 -6.44 12.91
CA ASP A 207 -13.95 -6.19 13.64
C ASP A 207 -14.14 -5.18 14.80
N TYR A 208 -15.19 -4.34 14.75
CA TYR A 208 -15.41 -3.22 15.69
C TYR A 208 -16.77 -3.25 16.38
N LYS A 209 -17.60 -4.26 16.12
CA LYS A 209 -18.98 -4.37 16.65
C LYS A 209 -19.07 -4.36 18.18
N GLU A 210 -18.00 -4.77 18.87
CA GLU A 210 -17.97 -4.82 20.35
C GLU A 210 -17.67 -3.44 20.95
N GLU A 211 -17.08 -2.55 20.16
CA GLU A 211 -16.65 -1.21 20.59
C GLU A 211 -17.65 -0.13 20.13
N LEU A 212 -18.20 -0.24 18.92
CA LEU A 212 -19.01 0.80 18.30
C LEU A 212 -20.21 0.23 17.53
N SER A 213 -21.31 0.99 17.58
CA SER A 213 -22.41 0.78 16.64
C SER A 213 -22.01 1.15 15.21
N PHE A 214 -22.70 0.58 14.23
CA PHE A 214 -22.44 0.84 12.82
C PHE A 214 -22.51 2.34 12.45
N ASP A 215 -23.54 3.04 12.95
CA ASP A 215 -23.74 4.45 12.64
C ASP A 215 -22.62 5.31 13.24
N GLN A 216 -22.14 4.98 14.46
CA GLN A 216 -21.00 5.66 15.08
C GLN A 216 -19.71 5.44 14.29
N LEU A 217 -19.43 4.21 13.86
CA LEU A 217 -18.25 3.93 13.06
C LEU A 217 -18.28 4.69 11.72
N CYS A 218 -19.46 4.78 11.08
CA CYS A 218 -19.64 5.58 9.87
C CYS A 218 -19.35 7.08 10.12
N GLU A 219 -19.92 7.62 11.19
CA GLU A 219 -19.74 9.03 11.56
C GLU A 219 -18.28 9.36 11.87
N ASN A 220 -17.64 8.53 12.69
CA ASN A 220 -16.24 8.71 13.09
C ASN A 220 -15.29 8.62 11.90
N LEU A 221 -15.52 7.66 11.00
CA LEU A 221 -14.70 7.50 9.80
C LEU A 221 -14.84 8.69 8.86
N GLY A 222 -16.05 9.24 8.73
CA GLY A 222 -16.27 10.46 7.95
C GLY A 222 -15.58 11.68 8.56
N LYS A 223 -15.74 11.89 9.87
CA LYS A 223 -15.05 12.97 10.61
C LYS A 223 -13.52 12.84 10.49
N LEU A 224 -12.98 11.63 10.56
CA LEU A 224 -11.56 11.37 10.40
C LEU A 224 -11.05 11.84 9.04
N PHE A 225 -11.74 11.48 7.95
CA PHE A 225 -11.36 11.90 6.61
C PHE A 225 -11.58 13.40 6.37
N ILE A 226 -12.60 14.02 6.98
CA ILE A 226 -12.77 15.47 6.98
C ILE A 226 -11.55 16.14 7.63
N HIS A 227 -11.08 15.63 8.78
CA HIS A 227 -9.85 16.13 9.40
C HIS A 227 -8.61 15.90 8.52
N PHE A 228 -8.52 14.79 7.79
CA PHE A 228 -7.43 14.58 6.82
C PHE A 228 -7.46 15.64 5.72
N MET A 229 -8.63 15.97 5.19
CA MET A 229 -8.79 17.06 4.23
C MET A 229 -8.34 18.40 4.82
N GLU A 230 -8.71 18.71 6.06
CA GLU A 230 -8.27 19.93 6.73
C GLU A 230 -6.76 20.01 6.92
N TYR A 231 -6.12 18.92 7.37
CA TYR A 231 -4.66 18.87 7.49
C TYR A 231 -3.99 19.08 6.14
N TYR A 232 -4.50 18.46 5.09
CA TYR A 232 -3.96 18.61 3.75
C TYR A 232 -4.03 20.07 3.27
N ARG A 233 -5.19 20.72 3.42
CA ARG A 233 -5.40 22.13 3.03
C ARG A 233 -4.52 23.10 3.80
N LYS A 234 -4.23 22.81 5.07
CA LYS A 234 -3.32 23.61 5.92
C LYS A 234 -1.83 23.38 5.62
N GLY A 235 -1.50 22.49 4.68
CA GLY A 235 -0.11 22.09 4.40
C GLY A 235 0.49 21.17 5.47
N GLU A 236 -0.35 20.61 6.35
CA GLU A 236 0.04 19.78 7.49
C GLU A 236 -0.21 18.28 7.22
N ALA A 237 -0.18 17.86 5.95
CA ALA A 237 -0.54 16.49 5.56
C ALA A 237 0.29 15.41 6.28
N ASP A 238 1.54 15.71 6.67
CA ASP A 238 2.38 14.78 7.43
C ASP A 238 1.78 14.43 8.81
N ARG A 239 0.93 15.28 9.40
CA ARG A 239 0.19 14.97 10.63
C ARG A 239 -0.74 13.78 10.47
N ILE A 240 -1.27 13.54 9.27
CA ILE A 240 -2.10 12.36 8.96
C ILE A 240 -1.25 11.10 9.19
N ILE A 241 -0.03 11.08 8.66
CA ILE A 241 0.87 9.93 8.77
C ILE A 241 1.38 9.76 10.20
N TYR A 242 1.69 10.86 10.88
CA TYR A 242 2.09 10.83 12.28
C TYR A 242 1.02 10.16 13.15
N LYS A 243 -0.24 10.61 13.07
CA LYS A 243 -1.35 10.05 13.85
C LYS A 243 -1.58 8.56 13.57
N LEU A 244 -1.53 8.15 12.30
CA LEU A 244 -1.69 6.73 11.94
C LEU A 244 -0.54 5.89 12.50
N ASN A 245 0.70 6.40 12.48
CA ASN A 245 1.85 5.68 13.00
C ASN A 245 1.91 5.63 14.54
N GLU A 246 1.32 6.63 15.22
CA GLU A 246 1.28 6.74 16.69
C GLU A 246 0.51 5.59 17.34
N LEU A 247 -0.44 4.98 16.64
CA LEU A 247 -1.16 3.78 17.10
C LEU A 247 -0.24 2.58 17.37
N GLY A 248 1.02 2.62 16.93
CA GLY A 248 2.02 1.62 17.29
C GLY A 248 1.83 0.24 16.64
N LEU A 249 0.79 0.05 15.82
CA LEU A 249 0.47 -1.24 15.20
C LEU A 249 1.64 -1.82 14.40
N GLY A 250 1.91 -3.11 14.60
CA GLY A 250 2.96 -3.89 13.94
C GLY A 250 2.72 -4.11 12.45
N LEU A 251 3.73 -4.58 11.71
CA LEU A 251 3.63 -4.85 10.26
C LEU A 251 2.76 -6.06 9.90
N ALA A 252 2.55 -6.96 10.85
CA ALA A 252 1.62 -8.08 10.79
C ALA A 252 0.86 -8.13 12.11
N SER A 253 -0.40 -8.57 12.06
CA SER A 253 -1.17 -9.01 13.22
C SER A 253 -1.59 -10.44 13.01
#